data_AF-A0AAU7F991-F1
#
_entry.id   AF-A0AAU7F991-F1
#
_cell.length_a   1.000
_cell.length_b   1.000
_cell.length_c   1.000
_cell.angle_alpha   90.00
_cell.angle_beta   90.00
_cell.angle_gamma   90.00
#
_symmetry.space_group_name_H-M   'P 1'
#
loop_
_entity.id
_entity.type
_entity.pdbx_description
1 polymer ?
#
loop_
_entity_poly.entity_id
_entity_poly.type
_entity_poly.pdbx_seq_one_letter_code
_entity_poly.pdbx_strand_id
1 'polypeptide(L)'
;MSDYDFKALNDKEFEILCADLLGDAEGQRFERFKPGKDAGIDGRFFTSNSCEVILQCKHWCGTPTKQLINTLSTTEKIKIEKIKP
;
A
#
# COMPACT_ATOMS: atom_id res chain seq x y z
N MET A 1 25.26 -3.81 16.90
CA MET A 1 24.46 -3.33 15.75
C MET A 1 23.64 -2.18 16.26
N SER A 2 23.74 -1.00 15.66
CA SER A 2 22.79 0.07 15.93
C SER A 2 21.37 -0.45 15.68
N ASP A 3 20.44 -0.16 16.59
CA ASP A 3 19.01 -0.48 16.40
C ASP A 3 18.53 0.24 15.13
N TYR A 4 18.47 -0.51 14.03
CA TYR A 4 17.91 -0.04 12.79
C TYR A 4 16.40 -0.22 12.88
N ASP A 5 15.66 0.87 12.81
CA ASP A 5 14.23 0.86 12.59
C ASP A 5 13.91 1.34 11.16
N PHE A 6 12.74 0.97 10.66
CA PHE A 6 12.31 1.34 9.30
C PHE A 6 11.85 2.80 9.19
N LYS A 7 12.05 3.66 10.21
CA LYS A 7 11.64 5.07 10.16
C LYS A 7 12.44 5.89 9.17
N ALA A 8 13.61 5.41 8.78
CA ALA A 8 14.43 6.04 7.75
C ALA A 8 13.81 5.93 6.34
N LEU A 9 12.89 4.98 6.12
CA LEU A 9 12.20 4.85 4.85
C LEU A 9 11.24 6.02 4.67
N ASN A 10 11.33 6.69 3.52
CA ASN A 10 10.25 7.57 3.10
C ASN A 10 9.05 6.77 2.56
N ASP A 11 7.92 7.45 2.34
CA ASP A 11 6.67 6.80 1.91
C ASP A 11 6.83 5.96 0.63
N LYS A 12 7.67 6.41 -0.33
CA LYS A 12 7.92 5.67 -1.58
C LYS A 12 8.83 4.48 -1.40
N GLU A 13 9.86 4.61 -0.59
CA GLU A 13 10.73 3.47 -0.24
C GLU A 13 9.94 2.41 0.53
N PHE A 14 9.02 2.83 1.39
CA PHE A 14 8.11 1.94 2.11
C PHE A 14 7.14 1.22 1.15
N GLU A 15 6.51 1.94 0.22
CA GLU A 15 5.64 1.35 -0.82
C GLU A 15 6.40 0.30 -1.67
N ILE A 16 7.64 0.61 -2.08
CA ILE A 16 8.49 -0.30 -2.85
C ILE A 16 8.78 -1.57 -2.04
N LEU A 17 9.20 -1.40 -0.79
CA LEU A 17 9.49 -2.51 0.11
C LEU A 17 8.27 -3.42 0.30
N CYS A 18 7.10 -2.84 0.56
CA CYS A 18 5.86 -3.59 0.74
C CYS A 18 5.45 -4.34 -0.53
N ALA A 19 5.54 -3.71 -1.70
CA ALA A 19 5.22 -4.34 -2.98
C ALA A 19 6.14 -5.53 -3.30
N ASP A 20 7.44 -5.41 -3.01
CA ASP A 20 8.41 -6.47 -3.25
C ASP A 20 8.20 -7.64 -2.27
N LEU A 21 8.02 -7.36 -0.96
CA LEU A 21 7.78 -8.38 0.06
C LEU A 21 6.47 -9.14 -0.16
N LEU A 22 5.37 -8.42 -0.40
CA LEU A 22 4.07 -9.06 -0.64
C LEU A 22 4.05 -9.75 -2.00
N GLY A 23 4.75 -9.21 -2.99
CA GLY A 23 4.86 -9.87 -4.28
C GLY A 23 5.55 -11.23 -4.19
N ASP A 24 6.65 -11.30 -3.44
CA ASP A 24 7.35 -12.57 -3.15
C ASP A 24 6.45 -13.54 -2.36
N ALA A 25 5.75 -13.04 -1.34
CA ALA A 25 4.83 -13.85 -0.53
C ALA A 25 3.64 -14.42 -1.32
N GLU A 26 3.07 -13.64 -2.24
CA GLU A 26 1.94 -14.04 -3.08
C GLU A 26 2.38 -14.79 -4.36
N GLY A 27 3.69 -14.85 -4.65
CA GLY A 27 4.21 -15.37 -5.91
C GLY A 27 3.75 -14.57 -7.14
N GLN A 28 3.43 -13.29 -6.96
CA GLN A 28 2.92 -12.38 -7.99
C GLN A 28 3.72 -11.08 -7.99
N ARG A 29 3.82 -10.41 -9.15
CA ARG A 29 4.47 -9.10 -9.21
C ARG A 29 3.43 -8.00 -9.19
N PHE A 30 3.52 -7.11 -8.20
CA PHE A 30 2.73 -5.88 -8.19
C PHE A 30 3.24 -4.90 -9.26
N GLU A 31 2.35 -4.48 -10.16
CA GLU A 31 2.52 -3.32 -11.01
C GLU A 31 2.37 -2.05 -10.16
N ARG A 32 3.40 -1.20 -10.15
CA ARG A 32 3.38 0.08 -9.42
C ARG A 32 3.08 1.24 -10.35
N PHE A 33 2.41 2.26 -9.83
CA PHE A 33 2.07 3.46 -10.58
C PHE A 33 3.16 4.54 -10.43
N LYS A 34 3.29 5.38 -11.46
CA LYS A 34 4.18 6.55 -11.38
C LYS A 34 3.57 7.57 -10.42
N PRO A 35 4.39 8.37 -9.69
CA PRO A 35 3.87 9.39 -8.78
C PRO A 35 2.80 10.28 -9.44
N GLY A 36 1.56 10.18 -8.97
CA GLY A 36 0.43 10.87 -9.57
C GLY A 36 -0.86 10.76 -8.76
N LYS A 37 -1.99 11.17 -9.36
CA LYS A 37 -3.33 10.97 -8.78
C LYS A 37 -3.75 9.52 -8.99
N ASP A 38 -3.15 8.61 -8.24
CA ASP A 38 -3.29 7.17 -8.49
C ASP A 38 -4.48 6.58 -7.71
N ALA A 39 -5.48 7.41 -7.37
CA ALA A 39 -6.61 7.07 -6.51
C ALA A 39 -6.25 6.39 -5.15
N GLY A 40 -4.97 6.43 -4.74
CA GLY A 40 -4.46 5.76 -3.56
C GLY A 40 -4.05 4.30 -3.77
N ILE A 41 -3.83 3.88 -5.01
CA ILE A 41 -3.31 2.55 -5.37
C ILE A 41 -1.79 2.62 -5.47
N ASP A 42 -1.09 1.86 -4.63
CA ASP A 42 0.38 1.82 -4.62
C ASP A 42 0.91 0.65 -5.47
N GLY A 43 0.11 -0.41 -5.60
CA GLY A 43 0.36 -1.48 -6.56
C GLY A 43 -0.89 -2.27 -6.92
N ARG A 44 -0.81 -3.06 -8.00
CA ARG A 44 -1.85 -4.03 -8.34
C ARG A 44 -1.33 -5.26 -9.06
N PHE A 45 -2.07 -6.35 -9.04
CA PHE A 45 -1.92 -7.45 -10.00
C PHE A 45 -3.28 -8.09 -10.28
N PHE A 46 -3.35 -8.96 -11.29
CA PHE A 46 -4.57 -9.72 -11.60
C PHE A 46 -4.35 -11.20 -11.28
N THR A 47 -5.32 -11.81 -10.60
CA THR A 47 -5.30 -13.25 -10.36
C THR A 47 -5.67 -14.02 -11.64
N SER A 48 -5.46 -15.34 -11.65
CA SER A 48 -5.86 -16.22 -12.75
C SER A 48 -7.35 -16.16 -13.10
N ASN A 49 -8.19 -15.71 -12.16
CA ASN A 49 -9.64 -15.61 -12.33
C ASN A 49 -10.08 -14.20 -12.76
N SER A 50 -9.13 -13.37 -13.21
CA SER A 50 -9.34 -11.96 -13.57
C SER A 50 -9.84 -11.08 -12.42
N CYS A 51 -9.60 -11.48 -11.17
CA CYS A 51 -9.85 -10.60 -10.02
C CYS A 51 -8.68 -9.62 -9.88
N GLU A 52 -8.99 -8.35 -9.64
CA GLU A 52 -7.96 -7.33 -9.40
C GLU A 52 -7.58 -7.37 -7.91
N VAL A 53 -6.28 -7.46 -7.64
CA VAL A 53 -5.73 -7.31 -6.29
C VAL A 53 -5.06 -5.96 -6.23
N ILE A 54 -5.51 -5.13 -5.28
CA ILE A 54 -4.98 -3.79 -5.04
C ILE A 54 -4.15 -3.80 -3.77
N LEU A 55 -2.94 -3.24 -3.86
CA LEU A 55 -2.06 -2.95 -2.75
C LEU A 55 -2.13 -1.47 -2.41
N GLN A 56 -2.39 -1.18 -1.14
CA GLN A 56 -2.24 0.14 -0.55
C GLN A 56 -1.36 0.04 0.69
N CYS A 57 -0.28 0.81 0.69
CA CYS A 57 0.69 0.89 1.76
C CYS A 57 0.45 2.18 2.55
N LYS A 58 0.43 2.09 3.88
CA LYS A 58 0.39 3.27 4.76
C LYS A 58 1.65 3.28 5.59
N HIS A 59 2.49 4.28 5.40
CA HIS A 59 3.64 4.52 6.28
C HIS A 59 3.17 5.40 7.46
N TRP A 60 2.93 4.78 8.62
CA TRP A 60 2.27 5.43 9.76
C TRP A 60 3.14 5.50 11.01
N CYS A 61 4.45 5.32 10.89
CA CYS A 61 5.35 5.18 12.04
C CYS A 61 5.33 6.38 13.02
N GLY A 62 4.91 7.57 12.56
CA GLY A 62 4.72 8.77 13.40
C GLY A 62 3.26 9.12 13.70
N THR A 63 2.30 8.31 13.26
CA THR A 63 0.87 8.64 13.33
C THR A 63 0.19 7.83 14.44
N PRO A 64 -0.56 8.46 15.37
CA PRO A 64 -1.31 7.73 16.38
C PRO A 64 -2.30 6.74 15.74
N THR A 65 -2.44 5.55 16.32
CA THR A 65 -3.34 4.49 15.80
C THR A 65 -4.77 4.97 15.58
N LYS A 66 -5.29 5.84 16.46
CA LYS A 66 -6.63 6.43 16.31
C LYS A 66 -6.77 7.26 15.03
N GLN A 67 -5.72 8.00 14.66
CA GLN A 67 -5.70 8.79 13.43
C GLN A 67 -5.62 7.89 12.20
N LEU A 68 -4.80 6.82 12.24
CA LEU A 68 -4.77 5.81 11.18
C LEU A 68 -6.15 5.21 10.95
N ILE A 69 -6.80 4.71 12.01
CA ILE A 69 -8.14 4.11 11.92
C ILE A 69 -9.16 5.09 11.33
N ASN A 70 -9.12 6.36 11.77
CA ASN A 70 -10.00 7.39 11.26
C ASN A 70 -9.77 7.68 9.76
N THR A 71 -8.51 7.73 9.31
CA THR A 71 -8.19 7.94 7.88
C THR A 71 -8.65 6.75 7.04
N LEU A 72 -8.46 5.53 7.53
CA LEU A 72 -8.93 4.33 6.84
C LEU A 72 -10.46 4.34 6.66
N SER A 73 -11.21 4.69 7.70
CA SER A 73 -12.68 4.65 7.66
C SER A 73 -13.30 5.79 6.86
N THR A 74 -12.73 7.00 6.93
CA THR A 74 -13.33 8.21 6.35
C THR A 74 -12.82 8.55 4.95
N THR A 75 -11.59 8.13 4.61
CA THR A 75 -10.92 8.55 3.39
C THR A 75 -10.63 7.36 2.48
N GLU A 76 -9.93 6.34 2.98
CA GLU A 76 -9.48 5.22 2.13
C GLU A 76 -10.62 4.29 1.73
N LYS A 77 -11.54 3.99 2.65
CA LYS A 77 -12.73 3.19 2.38
C LYS A 77 -13.53 3.72 1.18
N ILE A 78 -13.73 5.04 1.11
CA ILE A 78 -14.47 5.69 0.02
C ILE A 78 -13.75 5.51 -1.33
N LYS A 79 -12.42 5.49 -1.35
CA LYS A 79 -11.65 5.25 -2.58
C LYS A 79 -11.79 3.80 -3.04
N ILE A 80 -11.67 2.84 -2.12
CA ILE A 80 -11.82 1.41 -2.41
C ILE A 80 -13.23 1.10 -2.95
N GLU A 81 -14.27 1.65 -2.31
CA GLU A 81 -15.67 1.49 -2.76
C GLU A 81 -15.92 2.01 -4.18
N LYS A 82 -15.14 3.02 -4.64
CA LYS A 82 -15.22 3.54 -6.00
C LYS A 82 -14.50 2.66 -7.02
N ILE A 83 -13.40 2.02 -6.60
CA ILE A 83 -12.57 1.21 -7.49
C ILE A 83 -13.22 -0.15 -7.75
N LYS A 84 -13.95 -0.72 -6.77
CA LYS A 84 -14.61 -2.04 -6.84
C LYS A 84 -13.70 -3.12 -7.47
N PRO A 85 -12.51 -3.34 -6.89
CA PRO A 85 -11.58 -4.37 -7.36
C PRO A 85 -12.18 -5.77 -7.32
#